data_AF-A0AA36C4W9-F1
#
_entry.id   AF-A0AA36C4W9-F1
#
_cell.length_a   1.000
_cell.length_b   1.000
_cell.length_c   1.000
_cell.angle_alpha   90.00
_cell.angle_beta   90.00
_cell.angle_gamma   90.00
#
_symmetry.space_group_name_H-M   'P 1'
#
loop_
_entity.id
_entity.type
_entity.pdbx_description
1 polymer ?
#
loop_
_entity_poly.entity_id
_entity_poly.type
_entity_poly.pdbx_seq_one_letter_code
_entity_poly.pdbx_strand_id
1 'polypeptide(L)'
;MVSILLRRGADVNKRCHGAFFCAEDQKSSRTDSLEHEYVELSTKTNYTGRMYFGEYPLHFAACMNQPECYRAVKFVGPFVLMIYTIIASDLSRFIVIYIIFLVGFSQSFDLIFTACERAAYTANVTVTQTTADDGDSFQNLIPNPQEALIRTFIMTIGEFMSLYRELAACDSLLMSTIGKVCFILFEMGVSILQFNLLIAMMTRTYEEIFQTSKEWKRQWAQ
;
A
#
# COMPACT_ATOMS: atom_id res chain seq x y z
N MET A 1 -13.70 -23.85 3.76
CA MET A 1 -14.09 -25.21 3.30
C MET A 1 -12.88 -26.03 2.85
N VAL A 2 -11.92 -25.45 2.12
CA VAL A 2 -10.70 -26.14 1.66
C VAL A 2 -9.79 -26.61 2.81
N SER A 3 -9.64 -25.83 3.89
CA SER A 3 -8.84 -26.26 5.07
C SER A 3 -9.42 -27.47 5.82
N ILE A 4 -10.74 -27.68 5.78
CA ILE A 4 -11.38 -28.88 6.35
C ILE A 4 -11.04 -30.12 5.51
N LEU A 5 -11.05 -29.99 4.18
CA LEU A 5 -10.69 -31.06 3.26
C LEU A 5 -9.20 -31.43 3.37
N LEU A 6 -8.32 -30.43 3.45
CA LEU A 6 -6.89 -30.63 3.68
C LEU A 6 -6.62 -31.33 5.03
N ARG A 7 -7.31 -30.93 6.10
CA ARG A 7 -7.21 -31.60 7.43
C ARG A 7 -7.75 -33.03 7.43
N ARG A 8 -8.60 -33.40 6.48
CA ARG A 8 -9.12 -34.77 6.31
C ARG A 8 -8.33 -35.59 5.29
N GLY A 9 -7.14 -35.13 4.89
CA GLY A 9 -6.23 -35.89 4.03
C GLY A 9 -6.54 -35.82 2.54
N ALA A 10 -7.28 -34.79 2.09
CA ALA A 10 -7.48 -34.58 0.67
C ALA A 10 -6.15 -34.24 -0.03
N ASP A 11 -5.80 -35.02 -1.06
CA ASP A 11 -4.58 -34.84 -1.83
C ASP A 11 -4.66 -33.58 -2.72
N VAL A 12 -3.74 -32.65 -2.47
CA VAL A 12 -3.65 -31.35 -3.14
C VAL A 12 -3.08 -31.45 -4.55
N ASN A 13 -2.27 -32.48 -4.80
CA ASN A 13 -1.64 -32.74 -6.09
C ASN A 13 -2.51 -33.64 -6.97
N LYS A 14 -3.67 -34.08 -6.49
CA LYS A 14 -4.60 -34.82 -7.32
C LYS A 14 -5.20 -33.88 -8.37
N ARG A 15 -5.11 -34.27 -9.65
CA ARG A 15 -5.65 -33.47 -10.75
C ARG A 15 -7.17 -33.37 -10.66
N CYS A 16 -7.70 -32.24 -11.11
CA CYS A 16 -9.13 -32.09 -11.30
C CYS A 16 -9.62 -33.06 -12.38
N HIS A 17 -10.68 -33.82 -12.07
CA HIS A 17 -11.35 -34.68 -13.04
C HIS A 17 -12.65 -34.01 -13.50
N GLY A 18 -12.90 -33.97 -14.81
CA GLY A 18 -14.16 -33.46 -15.38
C GLY A 18 -13.97 -32.52 -16.56
N ALA A 19 -14.98 -32.43 -17.43
CA ALA A 19 -14.94 -31.57 -18.63
C ALA A 19 -14.91 -30.08 -18.28
N PHE A 20 -15.35 -29.71 -17.08
CA PHE A 20 -15.36 -28.34 -16.58
C PHE A 20 -13.95 -27.74 -16.38
N PHE A 21 -12.96 -28.57 -16.03
CA PHE A 21 -11.60 -28.12 -15.71
C PHE A 21 -10.62 -28.21 -16.91
N CYS A 22 -11.06 -28.77 -18.04
CA CYS A 22 -10.26 -28.84 -19.26
C CYS A 22 -10.47 -27.59 -20.13
N ALA A 23 -9.45 -27.20 -20.89
CA ALA A 23 -9.59 -26.17 -21.92
C ALA A 23 -10.61 -26.62 -22.99
N GLU A 24 -11.37 -25.69 -23.57
CA GLU A 24 -12.48 -26.00 -24.50
C GLU A 24 -12.00 -26.76 -25.74
N ASP A 25 -10.83 -26.42 -26.26
CA ASP A 25 -10.19 -27.06 -27.40
C ASP A 25 -9.80 -28.53 -27.14
N GLN A 26 -9.60 -28.92 -25.88
CA GLN A 26 -9.23 -30.29 -25.51
C GLN A 26 -10.42 -31.17 -25.13
N LYS A 27 -11.63 -30.61 -24.93
CA LYS A 27 -12.79 -31.39 -24.44
C LYS A 27 -13.24 -32.48 -25.42
N SER A 28 -13.13 -32.23 -26.72
CA SER A 28 -13.47 -33.20 -27.77
C SER A 28 -12.42 -34.31 -27.91
N SER A 29 -11.18 -34.06 -27.49
CA SER A 29 -10.06 -35.00 -27.58
C SER A 29 -9.93 -35.96 -26.39
N ARG A 30 -10.91 -35.97 -25.49
CA ARG A 30 -10.88 -36.78 -24.26
C ARG A 30 -11.02 -38.26 -24.58
N THR A 31 -10.03 -39.04 -24.21
CA THR A 31 -10.08 -40.51 -24.26
C THR A 31 -9.87 -41.11 -22.88
N ASP A 32 -10.55 -42.22 -22.64
CA ASP A 32 -10.39 -43.00 -21.41
C ASP A 32 -9.40 -44.14 -21.69
N SER A 33 -8.58 -44.47 -20.69
CA SER A 33 -7.56 -45.51 -20.80
C SER A 33 -7.82 -46.60 -19.77
N LEU A 34 -7.64 -47.87 -20.17
CA LEU A 34 -7.75 -49.00 -19.25
C LEU A 34 -6.52 -49.14 -18.36
N GLU A 35 -5.41 -48.47 -18.69
CA GLU A 35 -4.13 -48.58 -17.98
C GLU A 35 -3.99 -47.56 -16.84
N HIS A 36 -4.78 -46.47 -16.86
CA HIS A 36 -4.69 -45.41 -15.87
C HIS A 36 -6.00 -44.64 -15.66
N GLU A 37 -6.17 -44.03 -14.49
CA GLU A 37 -7.42 -43.36 -14.07
C GLU A 37 -7.53 -41.90 -14.59
N TYR A 38 -6.43 -41.28 -15.03
CA TYR A 38 -6.49 -39.91 -15.56
C TYR A 38 -6.99 -39.90 -17.01
N VAL A 39 -7.65 -38.82 -17.42
CA VAL A 39 -8.18 -38.67 -18.77
C VAL A 39 -7.03 -38.29 -19.72
N GLU A 40 -6.91 -39.00 -20.84
CA GLU A 40 -5.97 -38.65 -21.89
C GLU A 40 -6.50 -37.45 -22.68
N LEU A 41 -5.61 -36.49 -22.93
CA LEU A 41 -5.90 -35.24 -23.61
C LEU A 41 -4.83 -35.00 -24.68
N SER A 42 -5.19 -34.30 -25.76
CA SER A 42 -4.21 -33.83 -26.75
C SER A 42 -3.13 -32.96 -26.06
N THR A 43 -1.86 -33.30 -26.25
CA THR A 43 -0.72 -32.52 -25.73
C THR A 43 -0.58 -31.14 -26.39
N LYS A 44 -1.15 -30.98 -27.59
CA LYS A 44 -1.21 -29.68 -28.29
C LYS A 44 -2.52 -29.00 -27.92
N THR A 45 -2.42 -27.89 -27.18
CA THR A 45 -3.53 -26.99 -26.88
C THR A 45 -3.22 -25.58 -27.33
N ASN A 46 -4.23 -24.87 -27.83
CA ASN A 46 -4.14 -23.45 -28.16
C ASN A 46 -4.80 -22.56 -27.09
N TYR A 47 -5.25 -23.16 -25.98
CA TYR A 47 -5.96 -22.51 -24.88
C TYR A 47 -7.17 -21.65 -25.32
N THR A 48 -7.77 -21.94 -26.48
CA THR A 48 -8.93 -21.19 -26.96
C THR A 48 -10.17 -21.56 -26.17
N GLY A 49 -10.89 -20.56 -25.65
CA GLY A 49 -12.07 -20.76 -24.81
C GLY A 49 -12.30 -19.63 -23.81
N ARG A 50 -13.42 -19.67 -23.09
CA ARG A 50 -13.82 -18.60 -22.15
C ARG A 50 -13.16 -18.72 -20.78
N MET A 51 -12.67 -19.89 -20.36
CA MET A 51 -11.96 -20.07 -19.08
C MET A 51 -11.31 -21.44 -18.95
N TYR A 52 -10.06 -21.47 -18.50
CA TYR A 52 -9.36 -22.66 -18.02
C TYR A 52 -9.03 -22.44 -16.53
N PHE A 53 -9.58 -23.29 -15.67
CA PHE A 53 -9.56 -23.12 -14.22
C PHE A 53 -8.38 -23.82 -13.51
N GLY A 54 -7.40 -24.28 -14.29
CA GLY A 54 -6.23 -24.99 -13.79
C GLY A 54 -6.48 -26.50 -13.63
N GLU A 55 -5.40 -27.26 -13.74
CA GLU A 55 -5.44 -28.73 -13.66
C GLU A 55 -5.45 -29.29 -12.22
N TYR A 56 -5.38 -28.43 -11.20
CA TYR A 56 -5.48 -28.84 -9.79
C TYR A 56 -6.60 -28.11 -9.03
N PRO A 57 -7.27 -28.79 -8.08
CA PRO A 57 -8.37 -28.21 -7.29
C PRO A 57 -7.94 -26.96 -6.51
N LEU A 58 -6.66 -26.91 -6.11
CA LEU A 58 -6.10 -25.78 -5.39
C LEU A 58 -6.01 -24.50 -6.24
N HIS A 59 -5.63 -24.63 -7.52
CA HIS A 59 -5.56 -23.49 -8.44
C HIS A 59 -6.95 -22.91 -8.69
N PHE A 60 -7.94 -23.78 -8.91
CA PHE A 60 -9.33 -23.37 -9.04
C PHE A 60 -9.87 -22.67 -7.78
N ALA A 61 -9.59 -23.22 -6.59
CA ALA A 61 -10.01 -22.62 -5.34
C ALA A 61 -9.34 -21.26 -5.06
N ALA A 62 -8.11 -21.05 -5.55
CA ALA A 62 -7.43 -19.75 -5.51
C ALA A 62 -8.07 -18.71 -6.44
N CYS A 63 -8.62 -19.12 -7.59
CA CYS A 63 -9.38 -18.23 -8.49
C CYS A 63 -10.72 -17.75 -7.88
N MET A 64 -11.29 -18.51 -6.94
CA MET A 64 -12.56 -18.20 -6.27
C MET A 64 -12.40 -17.27 -5.04
N ASN A 65 -11.27 -16.58 -4.93
CA ASN A 65 -10.95 -15.61 -3.86
C ASN A 65 -11.11 -16.19 -2.43
N GLN A 66 -10.72 -17.46 -2.24
CA GLN A 66 -10.64 -18.08 -0.91
C GLN A 66 -9.25 -17.78 -0.30
N PRO A 67 -9.14 -16.91 0.74
CA PRO A 67 -7.85 -16.47 1.28
C PRO A 67 -7.00 -17.62 1.86
N GLU A 68 -7.66 -18.70 2.30
CA GLU A 68 -7.03 -19.92 2.82
C GLU A 68 -6.27 -20.70 1.74
N CYS A 69 -6.66 -20.57 0.46
CA CYS A 69 -6.06 -21.31 -0.65
C CYS A 69 -4.73 -20.70 -1.11
N TYR A 70 -4.57 -19.37 -1.02
CA TYR A 70 -3.28 -18.72 -1.31
C TYR A 70 -2.18 -19.23 -0.37
N ARG A 71 -2.52 -19.52 0.89
CA ARG A 71 -1.59 -20.08 1.88
C ARG A 71 -1.16 -21.52 1.56
N ALA A 72 -1.99 -22.28 0.86
CA ALA A 72 -1.71 -23.67 0.50
C ALA A 72 -0.91 -23.81 -0.81
N VAL A 73 -0.80 -22.75 -1.62
CA VAL A 73 0.06 -22.75 -2.82
C VAL A 73 1.52 -22.66 -2.38
N LYS A 74 2.29 -23.72 -2.65
CA LYS A 74 3.66 -23.94 -2.13
C LYS A 74 4.64 -22.79 -2.38
N PHE A 75 4.41 -21.99 -3.43
CA PHE A 75 5.25 -20.85 -3.81
C PHE A 75 4.71 -19.49 -3.33
N VAL A 76 3.38 -19.29 -3.35
CA VAL A 76 2.75 -17.98 -3.06
C VAL A 76 2.39 -17.85 -1.57
N GLY A 77 2.11 -18.94 -0.88
CA GLY A 77 1.68 -18.95 0.52
C GLY A 77 2.70 -18.34 1.47
N PRO A 78 3.99 -18.77 1.46
CA PRO A 78 5.03 -18.19 2.30
C PRO A 78 5.26 -16.70 1.99
N PHE A 79 5.25 -16.32 0.71
CA PHE A 79 5.44 -14.93 0.28
C PHE A 79 4.31 -14.00 0.77
N VAL A 80 3.04 -14.43 0.65
CA VAL A 80 1.88 -13.66 1.12
C VAL A 80 1.86 -13.57 2.65
N LEU A 81 2.22 -14.64 3.34
CA LEU A 81 2.33 -14.63 4.81
C LEU A 81 3.46 -13.71 5.29
N MET A 82 4.61 -13.69 4.60
CA MET A 82 5.73 -12.79 4.87
C MET A 82 5.27 -11.33 4.77
N ILE A 83 4.66 -10.94 3.65
CA ILE A 83 4.12 -9.58 3.44
C ILE A 83 3.06 -9.22 4.50
N TYR A 84 2.12 -10.13 4.78
CA TYR A 84 1.06 -9.88 5.75
C TYR A 84 1.62 -9.61 7.14
N THR A 85 2.63 -10.37 7.57
CA THR A 85 3.20 -10.21 8.92
C THR A 85 4.05 -8.94 9.05
N ILE A 86 4.67 -8.47 7.97
CA ILE A 86 5.38 -7.18 7.88
C ILE A 86 4.39 -6.02 7.96
N ILE A 87 3.30 -6.08 7.20
CA ILE A 87 2.25 -5.06 7.20
C ILE A 87 1.54 -4.99 8.56
N ALA A 88 1.22 -6.15 9.17
CA ALA A 88 0.44 -6.18 10.40
C ALA A 88 1.25 -5.76 11.65
N SER A 89 2.50 -6.21 11.76
CA SER A 89 3.31 -6.03 12.99
C SER A 89 4.10 -4.73 12.98
N ASP A 90 4.75 -4.40 11.86
CA ASP A 90 5.76 -3.35 11.86
C ASP A 90 5.16 -2.05 11.36
N LEU A 91 4.47 -2.09 10.21
CA LEU A 91 3.82 -0.91 9.64
C LEU A 91 2.73 -0.32 10.55
N SER A 92 1.97 -1.13 11.29
CA SER A 92 0.89 -0.64 12.16
C SER A 92 1.39 0.29 13.27
N ARG A 93 2.52 -0.03 13.91
CA ARG A 93 3.12 0.81 14.96
C ARG A 93 3.63 2.14 14.39
N PHE A 94 4.23 2.12 13.21
CA PHE A 94 4.71 3.33 12.54
C PHE A 94 3.56 4.20 12.03
N ILE A 95 2.47 3.60 11.53
CA ILE A 95 1.26 4.33 11.16
C ILE A 95 0.69 5.10 12.35
N VAL A 96 0.64 4.51 13.54
CA VAL A 96 0.14 5.21 14.74
C VAL A 96 1.01 6.42 15.08
N ILE A 97 2.34 6.27 15.07
CA ILE A 97 3.27 7.39 15.36
C ILE A 97 3.15 8.47 14.28
N TYR A 98 3.02 8.08 13.02
CA TYR A 98 2.81 8.99 11.90
C TYR A 98 1.51 9.78 12.04
N ILE A 99 0.39 9.13 12.41
CA ILE A 99 -0.90 9.82 12.65
C ILE A 99 -0.78 10.85 13.78
N ILE A 100 -0.05 10.54 14.87
CA ILE A 100 0.18 11.50 15.97
C ILE A 100 0.93 12.74 15.47
N PHE A 101 1.99 12.56 14.68
CA PHE A 101 2.72 13.68 14.09
C PHE A 101 1.85 14.46 13.09
N LEU A 102 1.13 13.76 12.21
CA LEU A 102 0.28 14.39 11.20
C LEU A 102 -0.80 15.26 11.85
N VAL A 103 -1.50 14.76 12.87
CA VAL A 103 -2.50 15.55 13.60
C VAL A 103 -1.84 16.71 14.35
N GLY A 104 -0.75 16.46 15.09
CA GLY A 104 -0.07 17.51 15.86
C GLY A 104 0.42 18.67 15.00
N PHE A 105 1.08 18.37 13.87
CA PHE A 105 1.57 19.40 12.96
C PHE A 105 0.45 20.04 12.12
N SER A 106 -0.63 19.31 11.80
CA SER A 106 -1.80 19.92 11.14
C SER A 106 -2.41 21.06 11.96
N GLN A 107 -2.51 20.89 13.30
CA GLN A 107 -3.02 21.93 14.18
C GLN A 107 -2.05 23.12 14.28
N SER A 108 -0.75 22.86 14.24
CA SER A 108 0.27 23.91 14.21
C SER A 108 0.15 24.77 12.94
N PHE A 109 0.03 24.13 11.77
CA PHE A 109 -0.14 24.84 10.50
C PHE A 109 -1.46 25.60 10.43
N ASP A 110 -2.57 25.03 10.90
CA ASP A 110 -3.87 25.72 10.98
C ASP A 110 -3.79 27.04 11.76
N LEU A 111 -3.08 27.02 12.91
CA LEU A 111 -2.86 28.21 13.73
C LEU A 111 -2.00 29.25 13.00
N ILE A 112 -0.93 28.83 12.33
CA ILE A 112 -0.02 29.72 11.60
C ILE A 112 -0.73 30.40 10.43
N PHE A 113 -1.50 29.64 9.63
CA PHE A 113 -2.25 30.19 8.49
C PHE A 113 -3.37 31.13 8.94
N THR A 114 -4.08 30.79 10.02
CA THR A 114 -5.08 31.70 10.64
C THR A 114 -4.42 32.99 11.16
N ALA A 115 -3.22 32.91 11.72
CA ALA A 115 -2.48 34.09 12.18
C ALA A 115 -2.03 34.98 11.01
N CYS A 116 -1.57 34.38 9.92
CA CYS A 116 -1.21 35.10 8.69
C CYS A 116 -2.43 35.76 8.02
N GLU A 117 -3.59 35.09 8.00
CA GLU A 117 -4.85 35.68 7.52
C GLU A 117 -5.24 36.93 8.32
N ARG A 118 -5.13 36.88 9.65
CA ARG A 118 -5.42 38.03 10.52
C ARG A 118 -4.44 39.19 10.30
N ALA A 119 -3.16 38.89 10.10
CA ALA A 119 -2.15 39.89 9.79
C ALA A 119 -2.44 40.58 8.44
N ALA A 120 -2.76 39.79 7.41
CA ALA A 120 -3.14 40.29 6.09
C ALA A 120 -4.42 41.15 6.13
N TYR A 121 -5.43 40.73 6.89
CA TYR A 121 -6.66 41.53 7.08
C TYR A 121 -6.37 42.88 7.75
N THR A 122 -5.51 42.90 8.78
CA THR A 122 -5.14 44.14 9.49
C THR A 122 -4.37 45.11 8.59
N ALA A 123 -3.47 44.60 7.74
CA ALA A 123 -2.77 45.39 6.74
C ALA A 123 -3.75 46.03 5.73
N ASN A 124 -4.69 45.24 5.20
CA ASN A 124 -5.69 45.74 4.26
C ASN A 124 -6.65 46.79 4.87
N VAL A 125 -6.96 46.70 6.16
CA VAL A 125 -7.77 47.71 6.88
C VAL A 125 -7.05 49.05 6.98
N THR A 126 -5.71 49.07 7.11
CA THR A 126 -4.94 50.33 7.08
C THR A 126 -4.85 50.95 5.68
N VAL A 127 -5.12 50.17 4.63
CA VAL A 127 -5.07 50.56 3.20
C VAL A 127 -6.49 50.77 2.65
N THR A 128 -7.33 51.53 3.37
CA THR A 128 -8.58 52.08 2.82
C THR A 128 -8.43 53.51 2.27
N GLN A 129 -7.23 53.90 1.85
CA GLN A 129 -7.03 55.03 0.96
C GLN A 129 -5.97 54.68 -0.09
N THR A 130 -6.32 54.92 -1.35
CA THR A 130 -5.52 54.79 -2.58
C THR A 130 -5.38 53.39 -3.21
N THR A 131 -6.30 53.17 -4.17
CA THR A 131 -6.08 52.61 -5.52
C THR A 131 -5.64 51.16 -5.71
N ALA A 132 -6.56 50.43 -6.35
CA ALA A 132 -6.35 49.57 -7.52
C ALA A 132 -5.21 48.55 -7.49
N ASP A 133 -5.63 47.28 -7.44
CA ASP A 133 -5.20 46.21 -8.34
C ASP A 133 -3.66 46.05 -8.50
N ASP A 134 -3.07 45.27 -7.60
CA ASP A 134 -1.93 44.42 -7.97
C ASP A 134 -1.91 43.17 -7.07
N GLY A 135 -1.85 42.02 -7.73
CA GLY A 135 -2.07 40.70 -7.13
C GLY A 135 -0.86 40.19 -6.35
N ASP A 136 -1.01 40.08 -5.03
CA ASP A 136 -0.39 39.03 -4.20
C ASP A 136 -1.10 39.01 -2.83
N SER A 137 -2.43 39.04 -2.85
CA SER A 137 -3.22 38.91 -1.61
C SER A 137 -3.07 37.50 -1.07
N PHE A 138 -2.60 37.38 0.17
CA PHE A 138 -2.54 36.11 0.91
C PHE A 138 -3.87 35.36 0.81
N GLN A 139 -3.87 34.20 0.14
CA GLN A 139 -5.06 33.38 0.02
C GLN A 139 -5.04 32.34 1.13
N ASN A 140 -6.05 32.37 2.01
CA ASN A 140 -6.11 31.38 3.08
C ASN A 140 -6.35 29.99 2.49
N LEU A 141 -5.26 29.23 2.38
CA LEU A 141 -5.24 27.88 1.86
C LEU A 141 -5.76 26.86 2.89
N ILE A 142 -5.79 27.23 4.18
CA ILE A 142 -6.20 26.38 5.30
C ILE A 142 -7.27 27.11 6.13
N PRO A 143 -8.53 27.19 5.64
CA PRO A 143 -9.61 27.83 6.38
C PRO A 143 -10.20 26.93 7.48
N ASN A 144 -10.01 25.62 7.38
CA ASN A 144 -10.58 24.64 8.31
C ASN A 144 -9.52 23.63 8.79
N PRO A 145 -9.61 23.14 10.04
CA PRO A 145 -8.64 22.18 10.60
C PRO A 145 -8.64 20.84 9.87
N GLN A 146 -9.76 20.44 9.27
CA GLN A 146 -9.84 19.25 8.42
C GLN A 146 -9.08 19.42 7.09
N GLU A 147 -9.08 20.62 6.53
CA GLU A 147 -8.34 20.94 5.33
C GLU A 147 -6.84 21.04 5.62
N ALA A 148 -6.48 21.51 6.83
CA ALA A 148 -5.13 21.47 7.35
C ALA A 148 -4.57 20.04 7.38
N LEU A 149 -5.38 19.08 7.84
CA LEU A 149 -5.00 17.67 7.91
C LEU A 149 -4.67 17.10 6.52
N ILE A 150 -5.56 17.32 5.55
CA ILE A 150 -5.39 16.81 4.18
C ILE A 150 -4.19 17.48 3.51
N ARG A 151 -4.00 18.79 3.66
CA ARG A 151 -2.87 19.50 3.07
C ARG A 151 -1.54 19.11 3.71
N THR A 152 -1.52 18.89 5.02
CA THR A 152 -0.36 18.35 5.74
C THR A 152 -0.04 16.94 5.25
N PHE A 153 -1.03 16.11 4.95
CA PHE A 153 -0.83 14.80 4.33
C PHE A 153 -0.25 14.92 2.90
N ILE A 154 -0.84 15.74 2.05
CA ILE A 154 -0.37 15.98 0.67
C ILE A 154 1.07 16.50 0.66
N MET A 155 1.43 17.34 1.62
CA MET A 155 2.79 17.81 1.83
C MET A 155 3.77 16.64 2.05
N THR A 156 3.41 15.62 2.84
CA THR A 156 4.26 14.43 3.06
C THR A 156 4.46 13.55 1.83
N ILE A 157 3.62 13.69 0.80
CA ILE A 157 3.74 12.98 -0.47
C ILE A 157 4.74 13.67 -1.41
N GLY A 158 5.02 14.96 -1.18
CA GLY A 158 5.98 15.75 -1.96
C GLY A 158 5.40 17.02 -2.60
N GLU A 159 4.10 17.28 -2.44
CA GLU A 159 3.45 18.51 -2.94
C GLU A 159 3.52 19.66 -1.92
N PHE A 160 4.73 20.02 -1.50
CA PHE A 160 4.94 21.02 -0.45
C PHE A 160 5.15 22.45 -0.96
N MET A 161 5.43 22.61 -2.26
CA MET A 161 5.78 23.89 -2.88
C MET A 161 4.66 24.94 -2.77
N SER A 162 3.39 24.52 -2.96
CA SER A 162 2.24 25.42 -2.87
C SER A 162 2.09 26.00 -1.46
N LEU A 163 2.22 25.16 -0.43
CA LEU A 163 2.09 25.58 0.96
C LEU A 163 3.27 26.49 1.37
N TYR A 164 4.49 26.16 0.95
CA TYR A 164 5.67 26.98 1.23
C TYR A 164 5.59 28.38 0.58
N ARG A 165 5.06 28.48 -0.65
CA ARG A 165 4.86 29.76 -1.34
C ARG A 165 3.88 30.67 -0.59
N GLU A 166 2.72 30.15 -0.20
CA GLU A 166 1.73 30.91 0.56
C GLU A 166 2.24 31.32 1.95
N LEU A 167 3.04 30.46 2.58
CA LEU A 167 3.67 30.78 3.86
C LEU A 167 4.75 31.89 3.74
N ALA A 168 5.41 31.98 2.59
CA ALA A 168 6.35 33.05 2.27
C ALA A 168 5.65 34.37 1.91
N ALA A 169 4.42 34.33 1.40
CA ALA A 169 3.59 35.49 1.10
C ALA A 169 3.00 36.18 2.35
N CYS A 170 3.16 35.57 3.54
CA CYS A 170 2.73 36.16 4.79
C CYS A 170 3.59 37.37 5.19
N ASP A 171 2.96 38.54 5.34
CA ASP A 171 3.62 39.83 5.59
C ASP A 171 4.30 39.90 6.98
N SER A 172 3.77 39.17 7.96
CA SER A 172 4.37 39.12 9.29
C SER A 172 5.64 38.23 9.32
N LEU A 173 6.80 38.87 9.47
CA LEU A 173 8.12 38.21 9.52
C LEU A 173 8.19 37.10 10.58
N LEU A 174 7.61 37.35 11.76
CA LEU A 174 7.67 36.42 12.89
C LEU A 174 6.91 35.12 12.60
N MET A 175 5.66 35.20 12.11
CA MET A 175 4.90 33.98 11.77
C MET A 175 5.43 33.28 10.52
N SER A 176 5.89 34.03 9.50
CA SER A 176 6.53 33.39 8.34
C SER A 176 7.79 32.62 8.74
N THR A 177 8.60 33.15 9.67
CA THR A 177 9.80 32.47 10.17
C THR A 177 9.44 31.22 10.99
N ILE A 178 8.50 31.33 11.92
CA ILE A 178 8.03 30.19 12.74
C ILE A 178 7.47 29.09 11.83
N GLY A 179 6.68 29.47 10.82
CA GLY A 179 6.15 28.53 9.84
C GLY A 179 7.23 27.81 9.06
N LYS A 180 8.24 28.52 8.54
CA LYS A 180 9.36 27.89 7.82
C LYS A 180 10.13 26.90 8.68
N VAL A 181 10.35 27.23 9.96
CA VAL A 181 10.98 26.33 10.93
C VAL A 181 10.11 25.10 11.20
N CYS A 182 8.81 25.28 11.44
CA CYS A 182 7.87 24.18 11.65
C CYS A 182 7.78 23.26 10.42
N PHE A 183 7.80 23.84 9.23
CA PHE A 183 7.82 23.14 7.95
C PHE A 183 9.06 22.24 7.81
N ILE A 184 10.26 22.79 8.01
CA ILE A 184 11.51 22.02 7.92
C ILE A 184 11.54 20.90 8.97
N LEU A 185 11.11 21.19 10.20
CA LEU A 185 11.10 20.22 11.28
C LEU A 185 10.14 19.06 10.99
N PHE A 186 8.93 19.37 10.49
CA PHE A 186 7.98 18.35 10.08
C PHE A 186 8.51 17.49 8.93
N GLU A 187 9.05 18.11 7.88
CA GLU A 187 9.54 17.40 6.70
C GLU A 187 10.71 16.48 7.04
N MET A 188 11.64 16.95 7.87
CA MET A 188 12.73 16.15 8.40
C MET A 188 12.20 14.99 9.26
N GLY A 189 11.25 15.24 10.15
CA GLY A 189 10.66 14.23 11.03
C GLY A 189 9.94 13.12 10.26
N VAL A 190 9.13 13.48 9.25
CA VAL A 190 8.43 12.52 8.39
C VAL A 190 9.41 11.75 7.51
N SER A 191 10.40 12.41 6.92
CA SER A 191 11.43 11.75 6.12
C SER A 191 12.17 10.67 6.92
N ILE A 192 12.61 11.00 8.15
CA ILE A 192 13.26 10.03 9.04
C ILE A 192 12.32 8.85 9.36
N LEU A 193 11.04 9.13 9.62
CA LEU A 193 10.05 8.09 9.90
C LEU A 193 9.83 7.16 8.70
N GLN A 194 9.75 7.72 7.48
CA GLN A 194 9.60 6.96 6.25
C GLN A 194 10.84 6.09 5.96
N PHE A 195 12.05 6.61 6.17
CA PHE A 195 13.29 5.82 6.06
C PHE A 195 13.34 4.71 7.12
N ASN A 196 12.96 5.00 8.36
CA ASN A 196 12.94 4.01 9.44
C ASN A 196 11.95 2.87 9.16
N LEU A 197 10.79 3.20 8.57
CA LEU A 197 9.81 2.21 8.11
C LEU A 197 10.39 1.32 6.99
N LEU A 198 11.03 1.93 6.00
CA LEU A 198 11.59 1.22 4.84
C LEU A 198 12.74 0.28 5.26
N ILE A 199 13.63 0.74 6.15
CA ILE A 199 14.73 -0.06 6.68
C ILE A 199 14.17 -1.25 7.48
N ALA A 200 13.21 -1.03 8.37
CA ALA A 200 12.60 -2.12 9.16
C ALA A 200 11.99 -3.21 8.26
N MET A 201 11.28 -2.81 7.20
CA MET A 201 10.69 -3.72 6.22
C MET A 201 11.75 -4.52 5.45
N MET A 202 12.80 -3.86 4.96
CA MET A 202 13.88 -4.49 4.20
C MET A 202 14.77 -5.39 5.06
N THR A 203 15.04 -5.02 6.32
CA THR A 203 15.86 -5.85 7.24
C THR A 203 15.14 -7.12 7.65
N ARG A 204 13.84 -7.05 7.94
CA ARG A 204 13.07 -8.24 8.36
C ARG A 204 12.85 -9.23 7.22
N THR A 205 12.52 -8.73 6.02
CA THR A 205 12.46 -9.58 4.81
C THR A 205 13.80 -10.25 4.52
N TYR A 206 14.91 -9.53 4.70
CA TYR A 206 16.25 -10.10 4.58
C TYR A 206 16.49 -11.23 5.59
N GLU A 207 16.12 -11.04 6.86
CA GLU A 207 16.27 -12.05 7.91
C GLU A 207 15.45 -13.32 7.63
N GLU A 208 14.19 -13.18 7.19
CA GLU A 208 13.32 -14.32 6.80
C GLU A 208 13.84 -15.06 5.57
N ILE A 209 14.28 -14.34 4.53
CA ILE A 209 14.90 -14.93 3.33
C ILE A 209 16.22 -15.62 3.69
N PHE A 210 17.00 -15.04 4.60
CA PHE A 210 18.27 -15.62 5.06
C PHE A 210 18.05 -16.92 5.84
N GLN A 211 17.00 -17.00 6.67
CA GLN A 211 16.67 -18.24 7.38
C GLN A 211 16.14 -19.33 6.43
N THR A 212 15.29 -19.00 5.47
CA THR A 212 14.80 -19.95 4.45
C THR A 212 15.90 -20.41 3.47
N SER A 213 16.88 -19.57 3.15
CA SER A 213 18.08 -19.95 2.38
C SER A 213 18.90 -21.05 3.06
N LYS A 214 18.91 -21.09 4.40
CA LYS A 214 19.58 -22.16 5.16
C LYS A 214 18.81 -23.48 5.15
N GLU A 215 17.48 -23.45 5.00
CA GLU A 215 16.67 -24.68 4.91
C GLU A 215 16.97 -25.48 3.65
N TRP A 216 17.20 -24.80 2.51
CA TRP A 216 17.64 -25.47 1.26
C TRP A 216 18.97 -26.22 1.46
N LYS A 217 19.96 -25.62 2.13
CA LYS A 217 21.24 -26.29 2.41
C LYS A 217 21.07 -27.50 3.32
N ARG A 218 20.12 -27.45 4.26
CA ARG A 218 19.80 -28.56 5.15
C ARG A 218 19.08 -29.70 4.40
N GLN A 219 18.28 -29.39 3.39
CA GLN A 219 17.65 -30.38 2.50
C GLN A 219 18.64 -31.07 1.55
N TRP A 220 19.79 -30.45 1.24
CA TRP A 220 20.87 -31.07 0.45
C TRP A 220 21.87 -31.86 1.29
N ALA A 221 21.89 -31.67 2.61
CA ALA A 221 22.76 -32.39 3.53
C ALA A 221 22.15 -33.69 4.05
N GLN A 222 20.86 -33.95 3.76
CA GLN A 222 20.17 -35.23 3.97
C GLN A 222 20.10 -36.01 2.66
#